data_AF-A0A2H0C0G1-F1
#
_entry.id   AF-A0A2H0C0G1-F1
#
_cell.length_a   1.000
_cell.length_b   1.000
_cell.length_c   1.000
_cell.angle_alpha   90.00
_cell.angle_beta   90.00
_cell.angle_gamma   90.00
#
_symmetry.space_group_name_H-M   'P 1'
#
loop_
_entity.id
_entity.type
_entity.pdbx_description
1 polymer ?
#
loop_
_entity_poly.entity_id
_entity_poly.type
_entity_poly.pdbx_seq_one_letter_code
_entity_poly.pdbx_strand_id
1 'polypeptide(L)'
;MLKKFLKLINSDIFFFSLLFLLVLILFKNAFSMQFFRDDFFFLKISDAKSFSDFINFFSPIRTYSYKPLASEVFYFFLISIGKNIFIGHLLVFSVYFIGLYYLKKTIMLLTNNNLFSRLTVFFYAISFIHVFQLFLFATFQEVMLFTCIVLSFYYYQKNKTLLNLLFFLVALLSKETAILFIVFLTAFEFVCKKNTFIKKFPSLVANIILAAIFLFVYKYSLSHVTLLDNYKLHFNNPKLIVNNSMWYFLWSLGFPNFLSDVFRSFPFRPLPDFWKAFASPEFKIYFYSLITYYLVFFVSISIYIVKNAYKIVKVFRDFSYSLVSFFIFLGPILLFSHKWMDRLTLPLIFIILLKSYFVFLFISSKEKLFKIFAFIIIFLFIFWNFFGIKVHESSSGYNILNKISKNASIYFYRNKNEILKHKYLFFYDPIYKGKLIKPWGGSEKLANVFWGQYFVSYYFPNSNITALYNFENKIIPSDSFVATSSEILLFNISQLK
;
A
#
# COMPACT_ATOMS: atom_id res chain seq x y z
N MET A 1 -5.94 16.04 40.48
CA MET A 1 -5.60 14.85 39.67
C MET A 1 -6.46 14.74 38.40
N LEU A 2 -7.79 14.76 38.49
CA LEU A 2 -8.73 14.64 37.35
C LEU A 2 -8.49 15.64 36.19
N LYS A 3 -8.25 16.93 36.47
CA LYS A 3 -7.95 17.93 35.42
C LYS A 3 -6.67 17.62 34.63
N LYS A 4 -5.61 17.13 35.30
CA LYS A 4 -4.35 16.73 34.65
C LYS A 4 -4.57 15.48 33.77
N PHE A 5 -5.34 14.52 34.27
CA PHE A 5 -5.73 13.32 33.52
C PHE A 5 -6.58 13.64 32.28
N LEU A 6 -7.58 14.51 32.40
CA LEU A 6 -8.39 14.98 31.27
C LEU A 6 -7.55 15.76 30.25
N LYS A 7 -6.59 16.58 30.70
CA LYS A 7 -5.65 17.27 29.81
C LYS A 7 -4.76 16.28 29.05
N LEU A 8 -4.32 15.19 29.70
CA LEU A 8 -3.54 14.13 29.08
C LEU A 8 -4.36 13.37 28.03
N ILE A 9 -5.59 12.93 28.35
CA ILE A 9 -6.49 12.25 27.41
C ILE A 9 -6.77 13.12 26.18
N ASN A 10 -6.90 14.43 26.39
CA ASN A 10 -7.12 15.38 25.31
C ASN A 10 -5.84 15.76 24.56
N SER A 11 -4.66 15.28 24.96
CA SER A 11 -3.41 15.59 24.27
C SER A 11 -3.26 14.84 22.96
N ASP A 12 -2.48 15.40 22.04
CA ASP A 12 -2.14 14.75 20.78
C ASP A 12 -1.26 13.52 21.02
N ILE A 13 -0.37 13.59 22.01
CA ILE A 13 0.52 12.50 22.39
C ILE A 13 -0.31 11.27 22.78
N PHE A 14 -1.26 11.41 23.70
CA PHE A 14 -2.09 10.29 24.13
C PHE A 14 -2.89 9.66 22.96
N PHE A 15 -3.50 10.50 22.12
CA PHE A 15 -4.22 10.03 20.94
C PHE A 15 -3.33 9.22 20.00
N PHE A 16 -2.13 9.74 19.66
CA PHE A 16 -1.22 9.03 18.77
C PHE A 16 -0.58 7.80 19.41
N SER A 17 -0.31 7.79 20.71
CA SER A 17 0.18 6.60 21.42
C SER A 17 -0.86 5.47 21.39
N LEU A 18 -2.13 5.77 21.65
CA LEU A 18 -3.20 4.77 21.58
C LEU A 18 -3.40 4.28 20.13
N LEU A 19 -3.37 5.21 19.17
CA LEU A 19 -3.50 4.86 17.75
C LEU A 19 -2.33 3.97 17.29
N PHE A 20 -1.11 4.28 17.71
CA PHE A 20 0.08 3.50 17.43
C PHE A 20 -0.04 2.08 17.97
N LEU A 21 -0.44 1.94 19.24
CA LEU A 21 -0.67 0.62 19.84
C LEU A 21 -1.75 -0.17 19.09
N LEU A 22 -2.86 0.47 18.73
CA LEU A 22 -3.95 -0.17 17.99
C LEU A 22 -3.48 -0.66 16.61
N VAL A 23 -2.79 0.19 15.85
CA VAL A 23 -2.25 -0.16 14.52
C VAL A 23 -1.19 -1.27 14.64
N LEU A 24 -0.32 -1.23 15.64
CA LEU A 24 0.62 -2.34 15.89
C LEU A 24 -0.09 -3.66 16.17
N ILE A 25 -1.17 -3.67 16.96
CA ILE A 25 -1.94 -4.88 17.25
C ILE A 25 -2.62 -5.40 15.98
N LEU A 26 -3.25 -4.50 15.21
CA LEU A 26 -3.98 -4.84 13.99
C LEU A 26 -3.06 -5.42 12.91
N PHE A 27 -1.89 -4.81 12.69
CA PHE A 27 -0.96 -5.18 11.62
C PHE A 27 0.28 -5.91 12.13
N LYS A 28 0.22 -6.53 13.32
CA LYS A 28 1.38 -7.18 13.98
C LYS A 28 2.09 -8.21 13.09
N ASN A 29 1.34 -8.88 12.20
CA ASN A 29 1.87 -9.93 11.34
C ASN A 29 2.86 -9.39 10.30
N ALA A 30 2.81 -8.10 9.98
CA ALA A 30 3.78 -7.40 9.12
C ALA A 30 5.21 -7.62 9.59
N PHE A 31 5.47 -7.51 10.89
CA PHE A 31 6.81 -7.67 11.48
C PHE A 31 7.42 -9.08 11.32
N SER A 32 6.63 -10.04 10.84
CA SER A 32 7.08 -11.41 10.56
C SER A 32 7.20 -11.73 9.06
N MET A 33 6.95 -10.75 8.19
CA MET A 33 7.00 -10.89 6.73
C MET A 33 8.45 -10.91 6.24
N GLN A 34 8.85 -12.02 5.63
CA GLN A 34 10.15 -12.17 4.98
C GLN A 34 10.20 -11.45 3.64
N PHE A 35 11.41 -11.28 3.09
CA PHE A 35 11.60 -10.78 1.73
C PHE A 35 11.08 -11.79 0.69
N PHE A 36 10.42 -11.31 -0.34
CA PHE A 36 10.05 -12.10 -1.52
C PHE A 36 9.82 -11.22 -2.75
N ARG A 37 9.85 -11.84 -3.94
CA ARG A 37 9.61 -11.19 -5.23
C ARG A 37 10.50 -9.95 -5.42
N ASP A 38 9.89 -8.79 -5.68
CA ASP A 38 10.54 -7.50 -5.92
C ASP A 38 11.54 -7.13 -4.81
N ASP A 39 11.34 -7.60 -3.58
CA ASP A 39 12.28 -7.34 -2.49
C ASP A 39 13.68 -7.89 -2.81
N PHE A 40 13.79 -9.08 -3.42
CA PHE A 40 15.09 -9.65 -3.80
C PHE A 40 15.76 -8.85 -4.92
N PHE A 41 14.97 -8.34 -5.87
CA PHE A 41 15.46 -7.43 -6.90
C PHE A 41 16.03 -6.15 -6.28
N PHE A 42 15.26 -5.50 -5.41
CA PHE A 42 15.68 -4.25 -4.77
C PHE A 42 16.88 -4.46 -3.85
N LEU A 43 16.96 -5.57 -3.10
CA LEU A 43 18.15 -5.91 -2.32
C LEU A 43 19.40 -6.03 -3.19
N LYS A 44 19.29 -6.59 -4.41
CA LYS A 44 20.46 -6.75 -5.29
C LYS A 44 20.95 -5.41 -5.85
N ILE A 45 20.04 -4.57 -6.34
CA ILE A 45 20.44 -3.29 -6.98
C ILE A 45 20.84 -2.20 -5.97
N SER A 46 20.59 -2.43 -4.68
CA SER A 46 20.90 -1.48 -3.61
C SER A 46 22.19 -1.80 -2.87
N ASP A 47 22.96 -2.79 -3.32
CA ASP A 47 24.22 -3.19 -2.71
C ASP A 47 25.38 -2.27 -3.14
N ALA A 48 25.37 -1.03 -2.65
CA ALA A 48 26.42 -0.05 -2.91
C ALA A 48 27.66 -0.31 -2.04
N LYS A 49 28.84 -0.37 -2.68
CA LYS A 49 30.14 -0.62 -2.00
C LYS A 49 30.97 0.64 -1.83
N SER A 50 30.58 1.73 -2.48
CA SER A 50 31.24 3.03 -2.42
C SER A 50 30.24 4.18 -2.44
N PHE A 51 30.71 5.39 -2.10
CA PHE A 51 29.89 6.59 -2.23
C PHE A 51 29.45 6.87 -3.68
N SER A 52 30.31 6.56 -4.66
CA SER A 52 29.97 6.67 -6.08
C SER A 52 28.79 5.77 -6.44
N ASP A 53 28.80 4.52 -5.97
CA ASP A 53 27.67 3.59 -6.18
C ASP A 53 26.38 4.12 -5.55
N PHE A 54 26.46 4.71 -4.36
CA PHE A 54 25.30 5.32 -3.71
C PHE A 54 24.75 6.51 -4.50
N ILE A 55 25.60 7.39 -5.04
CA ILE A 55 25.16 8.50 -5.88
C ILE A 55 24.55 7.99 -7.20
N ASN A 56 25.06 6.88 -7.74
CA ASN A 56 24.50 6.24 -8.92
C ASN A 56 23.05 5.75 -8.72
N PHE A 57 22.61 5.56 -7.47
CA PHE A 57 21.18 5.35 -7.19
C PHE A 57 20.31 6.46 -7.74
N PHE A 58 20.79 7.68 -7.92
CA PHE A 58 20.00 8.80 -8.45
C PHE A 58 20.13 8.98 -9.96
N SER A 59 20.87 8.10 -10.66
CA SER A 59 21.02 8.15 -12.13
C SER A 59 19.70 7.81 -12.83
N PRO A 60 19.19 8.66 -13.74
CA PRO A 60 17.96 8.36 -14.46
C PRO A 60 18.13 7.26 -15.53
N ILE A 61 19.36 6.86 -15.84
CA ILE A 61 19.70 5.80 -16.81
C ILE A 61 19.62 4.44 -16.10
N ARG A 62 18.53 3.71 -16.33
CA ARG A 62 18.24 2.43 -15.65
C ARG A 62 17.17 1.62 -16.40
N THR A 63 17.12 0.32 -16.15
CA THR A 63 16.19 -0.61 -16.80
C THR A 63 14.83 -0.77 -16.09
N TYR A 64 14.60 -0.02 -15.01
CA TYR A 64 13.39 -0.07 -14.18
C TYR A 64 12.92 1.34 -13.79
N SER A 65 11.72 1.48 -13.23
CA SER A 65 11.14 2.79 -12.90
C SER A 65 12.02 3.62 -11.95
N TYR A 66 12.17 4.91 -12.24
CA TYR A 66 12.95 5.87 -11.43
C TYR A 66 12.23 6.26 -10.14
N LYS A 67 12.68 5.72 -9.01
CA LYS A 67 12.15 5.99 -7.65
C LYS A 67 13.21 5.74 -6.56
N PRO A 68 14.38 6.39 -6.69
CA PRO A 68 15.60 6.00 -5.98
C PRO A 68 15.51 6.03 -4.45
N LEU A 69 14.67 6.89 -3.87
CA LEU A 69 14.56 6.98 -2.41
C LEU A 69 13.81 5.79 -1.81
N ALA A 70 12.73 5.35 -2.45
CA ALA A 70 11.84 4.32 -1.91
C ALA A 70 12.25 2.90 -2.30
N SER A 71 13.07 2.74 -3.34
CA SER A 71 13.75 1.48 -3.65
C SER A 71 15.19 1.51 -3.17
N GLU A 72 16.12 2.10 -3.90
CA GLU A 72 17.54 1.87 -3.67
C GLU A 72 18.03 2.36 -2.31
N VAL A 73 17.72 3.60 -1.94
CA VAL A 73 18.15 4.16 -0.65
C VAL A 73 17.49 3.43 0.53
N PHE A 74 16.20 3.09 0.40
CA PHE A 74 15.49 2.34 1.42
C PHE A 74 16.08 0.93 1.63
N TYR A 75 16.34 0.20 0.55
CA TYR A 75 16.92 -1.13 0.64
C TYR A 75 18.40 -1.13 1.01
N PHE A 76 19.16 -0.11 0.61
CA PHE A 76 20.51 0.12 1.11
C PHE A 76 20.51 0.30 2.63
N PHE A 77 19.57 1.08 3.18
CA PHE A 77 19.39 1.17 4.62
C PHE A 77 19.07 -0.19 5.25
N LEU A 78 18.16 -0.98 4.67
CA LEU A 78 17.86 -2.33 5.15
C LEU A 78 19.11 -3.23 5.16
N ILE A 79 19.96 -3.16 4.13
CA ILE A 79 21.23 -3.90 4.06
C ILE A 79 22.17 -3.45 5.18
N SER A 80 22.26 -2.13 5.40
CA SER A 80 23.15 -1.51 6.39
C SER A 80 22.83 -1.91 7.83
N ILE A 81 21.56 -2.17 8.13
CA ILE A 81 21.10 -2.68 9.43
C ILE A 81 21.10 -4.23 9.52
N GLY A 82 21.81 -4.91 8.62
CA GLY A 82 21.91 -6.37 8.61
C GLY A 82 20.65 -7.08 8.13
N LYS A 83 19.83 -6.43 7.29
CA LYS A 83 18.58 -6.99 6.72
C LYS A 83 17.56 -7.38 7.80
N ASN A 84 17.57 -6.67 8.94
CA ASN A 84 16.69 -6.93 10.06
C ASN A 84 15.23 -6.53 9.74
N ILE A 85 14.39 -7.55 9.53
CA ILE A 85 12.98 -7.40 9.14
C ILE A 85 12.17 -6.59 10.16
N PHE A 86 12.44 -6.79 11.46
CA PHE A 86 11.71 -6.10 12.52
C PHE A 86 11.99 -4.60 12.48
N ILE A 87 13.27 -4.22 12.42
CA ILE A 87 13.69 -2.82 12.34
C ILE A 87 13.20 -2.19 11.03
N GLY A 88 13.26 -2.93 9.92
CA GLY A 88 12.72 -2.49 8.63
C GLY A 88 11.24 -2.12 8.72
N HIS A 89 10.40 -3.00 9.28
CA HIS A 89 8.97 -2.71 9.45
C HIS A 89 8.74 -1.58 10.46
N LEU A 90 9.54 -1.49 11.53
CA LEU A 90 9.46 -0.38 12.47
C LEU A 90 9.70 0.97 11.77
N LEU A 91 10.64 1.03 10.82
CA LEU A 91 10.87 2.21 10.00
C LEU A 91 9.65 2.53 9.12
N VAL A 92 9.09 1.55 8.41
CA VAL A 92 7.88 1.72 7.58
C VAL A 92 6.73 2.30 8.40
N PHE A 93 6.45 1.70 9.57
CA PHE A 93 5.42 2.18 10.48
C PHE A 93 5.73 3.58 11.02
N SER A 94 6.99 3.88 11.33
CA SER A 94 7.38 5.21 11.80
C SER A 94 7.12 6.30 10.74
N VAL A 95 7.52 6.05 9.49
CA VAL A 95 7.25 6.96 8.36
C VAL A 95 5.75 7.11 8.13
N TYR A 96 4.99 6.02 8.21
CA TYR A 96 3.53 6.06 8.12
C TYR A 96 2.91 6.94 9.23
N PHE A 97 3.36 6.80 10.47
CA PHE A 97 2.86 7.58 11.61
C PHE A 97 3.23 9.07 11.56
N ILE A 98 4.39 9.41 11.00
CA ILE A 98 4.72 10.81 10.68
C ILE A 98 3.69 11.37 9.69
N GLY A 99 3.36 10.60 8.63
CA GLY A 99 2.31 10.96 7.69
C GLY A 99 0.95 11.16 8.36
N LEU A 100 0.53 10.25 9.24
CA LEU A 100 -0.70 10.38 10.03
C LEU A 100 -0.72 11.64 10.90
N TYR A 101 0.39 11.94 11.57
CA TYR A 101 0.51 13.14 12.41
C TYR A 101 0.32 14.42 11.60
N TYR A 102 1.00 14.53 10.46
CA TYR A 102 0.86 15.70 9.59
C TYR A 102 -0.48 15.74 8.86
N LEU A 103 -1.09 14.59 8.57
CA LEU A 103 -2.45 14.54 8.01
C LEU A 103 -3.44 15.19 8.98
N LYS A 104 -3.34 14.85 10.27
CA LYS A 104 -4.14 15.48 11.31
C LYS A 104 -3.90 17.00 11.36
N LYS A 105 -2.64 17.44 11.35
CA LYS A 105 -2.29 18.88 11.40
C LYS A 105 -2.82 19.63 10.18
N THR A 106 -2.76 19.03 9.00
CA THR A 106 -3.32 19.59 7.76
C THR A 106 -4.83 19.73 7.87
N ILE A 107 -5.55 18.68 8.26
CA ILE A 107 -7.02 18.74 8.39
C ILE A 107 -7.42 19.76 9.46
N MET A 108 -6.71 19.79 10.59
CA MET A 108 -6.90 20.80 11.63
C MET A 108 -6.73 22.21 11.06
N LEU A 109 -5.67 22.46 10.29
CA LEU A 109 -5.42 23.77 9.70
C LEU A 109 -6.53 24.19 8.73
N LEU A 110 -7.09 23.24 7.97
CA LEU A 110 -8.14 23.51 7.00
C LEU A 110 -9.51 23.72 7.63
N THR A 111 -9.80 23.04 8.73
CA THR A 111 -11.16 22.95 9.32
C THR A 111 -11.29 23.61 10.68
N ASN A 112 -10.18 23.92 11.34
CA ASN A 112 -10.09 24.33 12.74
C ASN A 112 -10.83 23.38 13.71
N ASN A 113 -10.96 22.10 13.36
CA ASN A 113 -11.72 21.13 14.14
C ASN A 113 -10.88 19.92 14.57
N ASN A 114 -10.59 19.83 15.86
CA ASN A 114 -9.77 18.75 16.42
C ASN A 114 -10.46 17.38 16.32
N LEU A 115 -11.75 17.29 16.63
CA LEU A 115 -12.47 16.02 16.61
C LEU A 115 -12.53 15.44 15.19
N PHE A 116 -12.89 16.25 14.20
CA PHE A 116 -12.92 15.84 12.80
C PHE A 116 -11.54 15.38 12.30
N SER A 117 -10.47 16.12 12.66
CA SER A 117 -9.11 15.73 12.30
C SER A 117 -8.70 14.38 12.94
N ARG A 118 -9.06 14.14 14.21
CA ARG A 118 -8.78 12.87 14.91
C ARG A 118 -9.57 11.72 14.32
N LEU A 119 -10.86 11.90 14.03
CA LEU A 119 -11.69 10.87 13.38
C LEU A 119 -11.14 10.48 12.03
N THR A 120 -10.71 11.46 11.23
CA THR A 120 -10.15 11.20 9.90
C THR A 120 -8.88 10.37 10.00
N VAL A 121 -7.94 10.76 10.86
CA VAL A 121 -6.69 10.01 11.02
C VAL A 121 -6.93 8.65 11.66
N PHE A 122 -7.87 8.54 12.60
CA PHE A 122 -8.26 7.26 13.20
C PHE A 122 -8.80 6.28 12.16
N PHE A 123 -9.81 6.69 11.38
CA PHE A 123 -10.39 5.84 10.34
C PHE A 123 -9.42 5.49 9.22
N TYR A 124 -8.54 6.42 8.85
CA TYR A 124 -7.52 6.17 7.85
C TYR A 124 -6.52 5.14 8.37
N ALA A 125 -5.96 5.36 9.56
CA ALA A 125 -4.90 4.54 10.16
C ALA A 125 -5.26 3.06 10.34
N ILE A 126 -6.51 2.75 10.70
CA ILE A 126 -6.95 1.37 10.94
C ILE A 126 -7.57 0.69 9.72
N SER A 127 -7.61 1.39 8.58
CA SER A 127 -8.17 0.83 7.35
C SER A 127 -7.38 -0.39 6.90
N PHE A 128 -8.07 -1.52 6.66
CA PHE A 128 -7.43 -2.75 6.18
C PHE A 128 -6.73 -2.57 4.83
N ILE A 129 -7.03 -1.48 4.09
CA ILE A 129 -6.34 -1.15 2.84
C ILE A 129 -4.83 -1.11 3.04
N HIS A 130 -4.37 -0.70 4.22
CA HIS A 130 -2.97 -0.59 4.59
C HIS A 130 -2.24 -1.93 4.74
N VAL A 131 -2.92 -3.08 4.66
CA VAL A 131 -2.26 -4.40 4.68
C VAL A 131 -1.17 -4.48 3.61
N PHE A 132 -1.45 -4.02 2.38
CA PHE A 132 -0.48 -4.11 1.29
C PHE A 132 0.76 -3.25 1.56
N GLN A 133 0.55 -2.02 1.99
CA GLN A 133 1.58 -0.99 2.18
C GLN A 133 2.45 -1.25 3.41
N LEU A 134 1.87 -1.84 4.46
CA LEU A 134 2.56 -2.06 5.73
C LEU A 134 3.22 -3.44 5.80
N PHE A 135 2.81 -4.41 4.98
CA PHE A 135 3.37 -5.78 5.00
C PHE A 135 4.54 -5.97 4.04
N LEU A 136 4.66 -5.14 3.00
CA LEU A 136 5.62 -5.35 1.92
C LEU A 136 6.62 -4.19 1.82
N PHE A 137 7.90 -4.52 1.88
CA PHE A 137 8.96 -3.55 1.69
C PHE A 137 8.95 -2.93 0.29
N ALA A 138 8.68 -3.71 -0.76
CA ALA A 138 8.52 -3.18 -2.13
C ALA A 138 7.45 -2.08 -2.27
N THR A 139 6.46 -2.04 -1.36
CA THR A 139 5.40 -1.02 -1.36
C THR A 139 5.69 0.20 -0.50
N PHE A 140 6.88 0.28 0.12
CA PHE A 140 7.29 1.44 0.93
C PHE A 140 7.19 2.77 0.17
N GLN A 141 7.34 2.74 -1.16
CA GLN A 141 7.07 3.87 -2.06
C GLN A 141 5.70 4.54 -1.84
N GLU A 142 4.66 3.78 -1.52
CA GLU A 142 3.31 4.31 -1.29
C GLU A 142 3.21 5.01 0.06
N VAL A 143 3.87 4.47 1.09
CA VAL A 143 3.95 5.05 2.43
C VAL A 143 4.76 6.35 2.39
N MET A 144 5.92 6.33 1.73
CA MET A 144 6.78 7.50 1.58
C MET A 144 6.09 8.59 0.74
N LEU A 145 5.44 8.24 -0.36
CA LEU A 145 4.62 9.16 -1.15
C LEU A 145 3.54 9.83 -0.29
N PHE A 146 2.76 9.04 0.45
CA PHE A 146 1.71 9.56 1.33
C PHE A 146 2.26 10.56 2.33
N THR A 147 3.30 10.17 3.08
CA THR A 147 3.89 10.99 4.13
C THR A 147 4.45 12.29 3.57
N CYS A 148 5.24 12.23 2.49
CA CYS A 148 5.88 13.40 1.90
C CYS A 148 4.89 14.35 1.22
N ILE A 149 3.84 13.85 0.55
CA ILE A 149 2.80 14.73 -0.02
C ILE A 149 1.99 15.43 1.07
N VAL A 150 1.64 14.73 2.15
CA VAL A 150 0.93 15.34 3.28
C VAL A 150 1.78 16.41 3.98
N LEU A 151 3.09 16.15 4.17
CA LEU A 151 4.06 17.11 4.70
C LEU A 151 4.20 18.34 3.78
N SER A 152 4.41 18.11 2.49
CA SER A 152 4.50 19.14 1.46
C SER A 152 3.25 20.03 1.50
N PHE A 153 2.06 19.42 1.49
CA PHE A 153 0.80 20.17 1.55
C PHE A 153 0.63 20.94 2.87
N TYR A 154 1.01 20.37 4.02
CA TYR A 154 1.01 21.08 5.29
C TYR A 154 1.87 22.36 5.25
N TYR A 155 3.12 22.24 4.79
CA TYR A 155 4.04 23.37 4.73
C TYR A 155 3.66 24.39 3.65
N TYR A 156 3.06 23.93 2.55
CA TYR A 156 2.44 24.80 1.56
C TYR A 156 1.33 25.65 2.19
N GLN A 157 0.43 25.05 2.98
CA GLN A 157 -0.61 25.81 3.69
C GLN A 157 -0.05 26.78 4.75
N LYS A 158 1.14 26.50 5.29
CA LYS A 158 1.86 27.39 6.22
C LYS A 158 2.72 28.45 5.52
N ASN A 159 2.68 28.53 4.19
CA ASN A 159 3.53 29.42 3.38
C ASN A 159 5.04 29.21 3.62
N LYS A 160 5.46 27.97 3.93
CA LYS A 160 6.86 27.59 4.10
C LYS A 160 7.37 26.93 2.82
N THR A 161 7.63 27.75 1.79
CA THR A 161 7.95 27.29 0.43
C THR A 161 9.12 26.32 0.36
N LEU A 162 10.24 26.59 1.05
CA LEU A 162 11.40 25.71 1.02
C LEU A 162 11.08 24.30 1.55
N LEU A 163 10.46 24.20 2.74
CA LEU A 163 10.07 22.92 3.32
C LEU A 163 9.04 22.19 2.44
N ASN A 164 8.07 22.92 1.89
CA ASN A 164 7.14 22.35 0.91
C ASN A 164 7.88 21.71 -0.28
N LEU A 165 8.79 22.46 -0.92
CA LEU A 165 9.54 21.98 -2.08
C LEU A 165 10.45 20.80 -1.74
N LEU A 166 11.09 20.82 -0.56
CA LEU A 166 11.91 19.70 -0.10
C LEU A 166 11.09 18.41 0.05
N PHE A 167 9.94 18.47 0.73
CA PHE A 167 9.09 17.29 0.85
C PHE A 167 8.46 16.87 -0.48
N PHE A 168 8.15 17.82 -1.37
CA PHE A 168 7.65 17.49 -2.70
C PHE A 168 8.73 16.82 -3.57
N LEU A 169 9.97 17.30 -3.51
CA LEU A 169 11.14 16.67 -4.14
C LEU A 169 11.34 15.24 -3.64
N VAL A 170 11.27 15.02 -2.32
CA VAL A 170 11.37 13.68 -1.73
C VAL A 170 10.22 12.78 -2.21
N ALA A 171 9.00 13.32 -2.32
CA ALA A 171 7.86 12.57 -2.85
C ALA A 171 8.10 12.15 -4.32
N LEU A 172 8.60 13.06 -5.16
CA LEU A 172 8.96 12.77 -6.55
C LEU A 172 10.05 11.69 -6.63
N LEU A 173 11.14 11.84 -5.88
CA LEU A 173 12.20 10.82 -5.81
C LEU A 173 11.75 9.46 -5.23
N SER A 174 10.57 9.41 -4.61
CA SER A 174 10.00 8.17 -4.05
C SER A 174 9.01 7.49 -5.00
N LYS A 175 8.26 8.25 -5.79
CA LYS A 175 7.24 7.70 -6.69
C LYS A 175 6.79 8.70 -7.75
N GLU A 176 6.69 8.24 -8.99
CA GLU A 176 6.31 9.04 -10.16
C GLU A 176 4.91 9.67 -10.05
N THR A 177 3.97 8.99 -9.37
CA THR A 177 2.60 9.50 -9.17
C THR A 177 2.54 10.75 -8.26
N ALA A 178 3.64 11.14 -7.62
CA ALA A 178 3.74 12.40 -6.89
C ALA A 178 3.45 13.62 -7.77
N ILE A 179 3.72 13.56 -9.09
CA ILE A 179 3.40 14.66 -10.02
C ILE A 179 1.93 15.09 -9.91
N LEU A 180 1.00 14.16 -9.65
CA LEU A 180 -0.43 14.44 -9.53
C LEU A 180 -0.76 15.43 -8.39
N PHE A 181 0.17 15.63 -7.45
CA PHE A 181 0.03 16.64 -6.41
C PHE A 181 -0.15 18.05 -6.98
N ILE A 182 0.49 18.40 -8.11
CA ILE A 182 0.32 19.74 -8.71
C ILE A 182 -1.10 19.95 -9.23
N VAL A 183 -1.72 18.90 -9.78
CA VAL A 183 -3.09 18.94 -10.31
C VAL A 183 -4.05 19.15 -9.14
N PHE A 184 -3.85 18.37 -8.07
CA PHE A 184 -4.59 18.53 -6.82
C PHE A 184 -4.41 19.93 -6.20
N LEU A 185 -3.17 20.41 -6.11
CA LEU A 185 -2.83 21.69 -5.47
C LEU A 185 -3.47 22.87 -6.23
N THR A 186 -3.41 22.82 -7.56
CA THR A 186 -4.04 23.79 -8.45
C THR A 186 -5.56 23.78 -8.24
N ALA A 187 -6.19 22.60 -8.32
CA ALA A 187 -7.63 22.46 -8.07
C ALA A 187 -8.04 22.94 -6.66
N PHE A 188 -7.25 22.63 -5.64
CA PHE A 188 -7.47 23.06 -4.26
C PHE A 188 -7.46 24.59 -4.13
N GLU A 189 -6.47 25.28 -4.70
CA GLU A 189 -6.37 26.73 -4.58
C GLU A 189 -7.51 27.44 -5.34
N PHE A 190 -7.88 26.97 -6.53
CA PHE A 190 -8.99 27.53 -7.31
C PHE A 190 -10.37 27.32 -6.66
N VAL A 191 -10.61 26.14 -6.07
CA VAL A 191 -11.92 25.78 -5.51
C VAL A 191 -12.09 26.26 -4.07
N CYS A 192 -11.07 26.07 -3.23
CA CYS A 192 -11.20 26.26 -1.77
C CYS A 192 -10.62 27.59 -1.26
N LYS A 193 -9.74 28.26 -2.02
CA LYS A 193 -8.91 29.36 -1.50
C LYS A 193 -8.75 30.55 -2.48
N LYS A 194 -9.82 30.90 -3.19
CA LYS A 194 -9.86 32.00 -4.18
C LYS A 194 -9.18 33.30 -3.71
N ASN A 195 -9.37 33.72 -2.46
CA ASN A 195 -8.86 34.99 -1.94
C ASN A 195 -7.37 34.97 -1.52
N THR A 196 -6.74 33.79 -1.42
CA THR A 196 -5.32 33.66 -1.05
C THR A 196 -4.42 33.22 -2.20
N PHE A 197 -5.00 33.01 -3.39
CA PHE A 197 -4.30 32.51 -4.57
C PHE A 197 -3.05 33.34 -4.91
N ILE A 198 -3.18 34.67 -4.96
CA ILE A 198 -2.08 35.59 -5.32
C ILE A 198 -0.89 35.43 -4.36
N LYS A 199 -1.14 35.31 -3.05
CA LYS A 199 -0.08 35.18 -2.03
C LYS A 199 0.69 33.86 -2.16
N LYS A 200 0.03 32.80 -2.60
CA LYS A 200 0.60 31.46 -2.73
C LYS A 200 1.08 31.12 -4.13
N PHE A 201 0.79 31.98 -5.11
CA PHE A 201 1.12 31.78 -6.50
C PHE A 201 2.62 31.47 -6.74
N PRO A 202 3.59 32.18 -6.12
CA PRO A 202 5.00 31.84 -6.30
C PRO A 202 5.35 30.43 -5.82
N SER A 203 4.76 30.00 -4.69
CA SER A 203 4.96 28.64 -4.16
C SER A 203 4.33 27.59 -5.08
N LEU A 204 3.14 27.87 -5.64
CA LEU A 204 2.48 27.00 -6.61
C LEU A 204 3.33 26.85 -7.88
N VAL A 205 3.81 27.96 -8.45
CA VAL A 205 4.68 27.96 -9.64
C VAL A 205 5.97 27.18 -9.38
N ALA A 206 6.60 27.33 -8.21
CA ALA A 206 7.78 26.56 -7.87
C ALA A 206 7.52 25.04 -7.83
N ASN A 207 6.36 24.61 -7.32
CA ASN A 207 5.96 23.19 -7.39
C ASN A 207 5.74 22.74 -8.84
N ILE A 208 5.10 23.56 -9.68
CA ILE A 208 4.86 23.25 -11.10
C ILE A 208 6.19 23.07 -11.84
N ILE A 209 7.14 23.98 -11.65
CA ILE A 209 8.47 23.89 -12.25
C ILE A 209 9.17 22.61 -11.80
N LEU A 210 9.16 22.31 -10.50
CA LEU A 210 9.77 21.09 -9.97
C LEU A 210 9.13 19.82 -10.54
N ALA A 211 7.80 19.78 -10.65
CA ALA A 211 7.09 18.66 -11.27
C ALA A 211 7.41 18.52 -12.76
N ALA A 212 7.54 19.63 -13.49
CA ALA A 212 7.91 19.63 -14.90
C ALA A 212 9.33 19.07 -15.10
N ILE A 213 10.30 19.47 -14.27
CA ILE A 213 11.66 18.90 -14.28
C ILE A 213 11.60 17.38 -14.11
N PHE A 214 10.87 16.91 -13.10
CA PHE A 214 10.75 15.46 -12.85
C PHE A 214 9.97 14.72 -13.92
N LEU A 215 8.99 15.35 -14.57
CA LEU A 215 8.32 14.77 -15.73
C LEU A 215 9.32 14.47 -16.86
N PHE A 216 10.28 15.37 -17.11
CA PHE A 216 11.36 15.12 -18.06
C PHE A 216 12.29 13.99 -17.59
N VAL A 217 12.66 13.97 -16.30
CA VAL A 217 13.48 12.89 -15.71
C VAL A 217 12.80 11.52 -15.88
N TYR A 218 11.52 11.41 -15.55
CA TYR A 218 10.79 10.14 -15.71
C TYR A 218 10.66 9.75 -17.18
N LYS A 219 10.37 10.71 -18.08
CA LYS A 219 10.29 10.43 -19.52
C LYS A 219 11.63 9.89 -20.06
N TYR A 220 12.74 10.50 -19.64
CA TYR A 220 14.07 10.05 -20.02
C TYR A 220 14.43 8.69 -19.41
N SER A 221 14.03 8.43 -18.16
CA SER A 221 14.24 7.11 -17.56
C SER A 221 13.42 6.02 -18.26
N LEU A 222 12.16 6.31 -18.59
CA LEU A 222 11.26 5.38 -19.27
C LEU A 222 11.75 4.94 -20.65
N SER A 223 12.57 5.73 -21.35
CA SER A 223 13.15 5.32 -22.64
C SER A 223 14.15 4.17 -22.52
N HIS A 224 14.59 3.82 -21.30
CA HIS A 224 15.52 2.73 -21.02
C HIS A 224 14.85 1.53 -20.36
N VAL A 225 13.56 1.64 -20.00
CA VAL A 225 12.82 0.57 -19.32
C VAL A 225 12.21 -0.38 -20.35
N THR A 226 12.39 -1.69 -20.13
CA THR A 226 11.72 -2.72 -20.92
C THR A 226 10.22 -2.73 -20.60
N LEU A 227 9.39 -2.39 -21.59
CA LEU A 227 7.94 -2.36 -21.43
C LEU A 227 7.37 -3.78 -21.34
N LEU A 228 6.84 -4.13 -20.17
CA LEU A 228 6.03 -5.32 -19.97
C LEU A 228 4.60 -5.08 -20.50
N ASP A 229 4.00 -6.09 -21.13
CA ASP A 229 2.66 -5.96 -21.75
C ASP A 229 1.58 -5.49 -20.78
N ASN A 230 1.65 -5.92 -19.52
CA ASN A 230 0.67 -5.58 -18.49
C ASN A 230 0.73 -4.11 -18.02
N TYR A 231 1.75 -3.36 -18.44
CA TYR A 231 1.93 -1.94 -18.12
C TYR A 231 1.76 -1.04 -19.35
N LYS A 232 1.18 -1.55 -20.44
CA LYS A 232 0.79 -0.72 -21.59
C LYS A 232 -0.37 0.20 -21.22
N LEU A 233 -0.30 1.45 -21.69
CA LEU A 233 -1.37 2.43 -21.50
C LEU A 233 -2.50 2.18 -22.50
N HIS A 234 -3.72 1.97 -22.00
CA HIS A 234 -4.90 1.71 -22.83
C HIS A 234 -5.81 2.94 -22.94
N PHE A 235 -5.38 3.96 -23.69
CA PHE A 235 -6.17 5.19 -23.88
C PHE A 235 -7.53 4.95 -24.57
N ASN A 236 -7.61 3.97 -25.47
CA ASN A 236 -8.80 3.69 -26.28
C ASN A 236 -9.75 2.65 -25.66
N ASN A 237 -9.64 2.37 -24.35
CA ASN A 237 -10.47 1.39 -23.67
C ASN A 237 -11.29 2.01 -22.51
N PRO A 238 -12.39 2.74 -22.81
CA PRO A 238 -13.23 3.35 -21.78
C PRO A 238 -13.84 2.32 -20.82
N LYS A 239 -14.10 1.09 -21.29
CA LYS A 239 -14.60 0.00 -20.44
C LYS A 239 -13.61 -0.36 -19.34
N LEU A 240 -12.31 -0.40 -19.66
CA LEU A 240 -11.25 -0.62 -18.68
C LEU A 240 -11.21 0.50 -17.64
N ILE A 241 -11.25 1.76 -18.09
CA ILE A 241 -11.21 2.93 -17.19
C ILE A 241 -12.39 2.90 -16.21
N VAL A 242 -13.61 2.65 -16.71
CA VAL A 242 -14.80 2.53 -15.87
C VAL A 242 -14.69 1.36 -14.89
N ASN A 243 -14.25 0.19 -15.36
CA ASN A 243 -14.07 -0.99 -14.52
C ASN A 243 -13.03 -0.75 -13.40
N ASN A 244 -11.88 -0.17 -13.75
CA ASN A 244 -10.85 0.18 -12.77
C ASN A 244 -11.36 1.24 -11.79
N SER A 245 -12.07 2.26 -12.27
CA SER A 245 -12.65 3.30 -11.42
C SER A 245 -13.62 2.71 -10.40
N MET A 246 -14.50 1.81 -10.85
CA MET A 246 -15.42 1.07 -10.00
C MET A 246 -14.67 0.24 -8.96
N TRP A 247 -13.67 -0.55 -9.35
CA TRP A 247 -12.93 -1.39 -8.41
C TRP A 247 -12.13 -0.59 -7.39
N TYR A 248 -11.40 0.45 -7.81
CA TYR A 248 -10.70 1.33 -6.87
C TYR A 248 -11.66 2.02 -5.91
N PHE A 249 -12.83 2.45 -6.40
CA PHE A 249 -13.86 3.02 -5.54
C PHE A 249 -14.40 1.98 -4.55
N LEU A 250 -14.77 0.78 -5.00
CA LEU A 250 -15.24 -0.30 -4.12
C LEU A 250 -14.18 -0.71 -3.09
N TRP A 251 -12.92 -0.84 -3.48
CA TRP A 251 -11.81 -1.11 -2.57
C TRP A 251 -11.60 0.02 -1.56
N SER A 252 -11.78 1.28 -1.95
CA SER A 252 -11.73 2.43 -1.02
C SER A 252 -12.92 2.45 -0.04
N LEU A 253 -14.05 1.88 -0.47
CA LEU A 253 -15.19 1.57 0.39
C LEU A 253 -14.94 0.32 1.24
N GLY A 254 -13.86 -0.40 0.98
CA GLY A 254 -13.40 -1.55 1.72
C GLY A 254 -14.03 -2.86 1.30
N PHE A 255 -14.41 -3.01 0.04
CA PHE A 255 -14.60 -4.34 -0.54
C PHE A 255 -13.23 -5.04 -0.72
N PRO A 256 -13.16 -6.38 -0.65
CA PRO A 256 -11.88 -7.06 -0.72
C PRO A 256 -11.26 -7.03 -2.12
N ASN A 257 -9.93 -7.12 -2.16
CA ASN A 257 -9.14 -7.00 -3.38
C ASN A 257 -9.48 -8.10 -4.40
N PHE A 258 -9.67 -9.34 -3.92
CA PHE A 258 -9.95 -10.49 -4.75
C PHE A 258 -11.36 -10.48 -5.38
N LEU A 259 -12.25 -9.56 -4.99
CA LEU A 259 -13.58 -9.48 -5.64
C LEU A 259 -13.47 -9.20 -7.12
N SER A 260 -12.45 -8.47 -7.53
CA SER A 260 -12.26 -8.13 -8.93
C SER A 260 -11.88 -9.33 -9.82
N ASP A 261 -11.50 -10.44 -9.19
CA ASP A 261 -11.16 -11.71 -9.84
C ASP A 261 -12.37 -12.66 -9.88
N VAL A 262 -13.29 -12.53 -8.92
CA VAL A 262 -14.50 -13.38 -8.79
C VAL A 262 -15.78 -12.70 -9.30
N PHE A 263 -15.71 -11.44 -9.74
CA PHE A 263 -16.77 -10.73 -10.45
C PHE A 263 -16.26 -10.23 -11.81
N ARG A 264 -16.93 -10.62 -12.90
CA ARG A 264 -16.61 -10.12 -14.25
C ARG A 264 -16.88 -8.62 -14.40
N SER A 265 -17.95 -8.16 -13.76
CA SER A 265 -18.38 -6.76 -13.65
C SER A 265 -19.46 -6.67 -12.56
N PHE A 266 -19.59 -5.54 -11.86
CA PHE A 266 -20.74 -5.29 -10.98
C PHE A 266 -21.86 -4.64 -11.81
N PRO A 267 -23.15 -4.97 -11.63
CA PRO A 267 -23.77 -5.83 -10.60
C PRO A 267 -23.97 -7.31 -11.03
N PHE A 268 -23.13 -7.86 -11.91
CA PHE A 268 -23.35 -9.19 -12.48
C PHE A 268 -23.08 -10.31 -11.48
N ARG A 269 -23.58 -11.52 -11.81
CA ARG A 269 -23.51 -12.70 -10.93
C ARG A 269 -22.05 -13.04 -10.55
N PRO A 270 -21.77 -13.34 -9.27
CA PRO A 270 -20.46 -13.80 -8.84
C PRO A 270 -20.09 -15.13 -9.52
N LEU A 271 -18.80 -15.32 -9.77
CA LEU A 271 -18.23 -16.60 -10.20
C LEU A 271 -18.29 -17.64 -9.06
N PRO A 272 -18.22 -18.96 -9.36
CA PRO A 272 -18.24 -20.02 -8.35
C PRO A 272 -17.19 -19.85 -7.24
N ASP A 273 -16.03 -19.28 -7.55
CA ASP A 273 -14.95 -19.05 -6.59
C ASP A 273 -15.30 -18.02 -5.50
N PHE A 274 -16.23 -17.10 -5.78
CA PHE A 274 -16.79 -16.23 -4.75
C PHE A 274 -17.48 -17.06 -3.66
N TRP A 275 -18.31 -18.03 -4.05
CA TRP A 275 -19.05 -18.87 -3.10
C TRP A 275 -18.12 -19.78 -2.31
N LYS A 276 -17.01 -20.23 -2.91
CA LYS A 276 -15.95 -20.95 -2.20
C LYS A 276 -15.29 -20.06 -1.15
N ALA A 277 -14.95 -18.82 -1.50
CA ALA A 277 -14.44 -17.86 -0.53
C ALA A 277 -15.48 -17.60 0.58
N PHE A 278 -16.75 -17.42 0.22
CA PHE A 278 -17.88 -17.12 1.11
C PHE A 278 -18.22 -18.25 2.09
N ALA A 279 -17.79 -19.48 1.80
CA ALA A 279 -17.87 -20.59 2.73
C ALA A 279 -16.95 -20.41 3.95
N SER A 280 -15.87 -19.61 3.85
CA SER A 280 -15.00 -19.34 5.00
C SER A 280 -15.71 -18.46 6.05
N PRO A 281 -15.69 -18.84 7.34
CA PRO A 281 -16.32 -18.05 8.41
C PRO A 281 -15.79 -16.62 8.49
N GLU A 282 -14.48 -16.42 8.33
CA GLU A 282 -13.84 -15.11 8.43
C GLU A 282 -14.33 -14.16 7.34
N PHE A 283 -14.38 -14.63 6.08
CA PHE A 283 -14.86 -13.82 4.97
C PHE A 283 -16.36 -13.53 5.11
N LYS A 284 -17.15 -14.50 5.58
CA LYS A 284 -18.59 -14.32 5.83
C LYS A 284 -18.85 -13.24 6.89
N ILE A 285 -18.14 -13.29 8.03
CA ILE A 285 -18.24 -12.27 9.09
C ILE A 285 -17.84 -10.89 8.56
N TYR A 286 -16.70 -10.81 7.87
CA TYR A 286 -16.22 -9.59 7.27
C TYR A 286 -17.25 -9.00 6.29
N PHE A 287 -17.74 -9.79 5.34
CA PHE A 287 -18.65 -9.32 4.29
C PHE A 287 -20.00 -8.86 4.84
N TYR A 288 -20.58 -9.59 5.81
CA TYR A 288 -21.80 -9.13 6.46
C TYR A 288 -21.57 -7.88 7.30
N SER A 289 -20.46 -7.81 8.06
CA SER A 289 -20.15 -6.61 8.84
C SER A 289 -19.95 -5.36 7.95
N LEU A 290 -19.38 -5.53 6.76
CA LEU A 290 -19.25 -4.50 5.74
C LEU A 290 -20.63 -4.01 5.24
N ILE A 291 -21.51 -4.94 4.88
CA ILE A 291 -22.87 -4.61 4.41
C ILE A 291 -23.64 -3.90 5.54
N THR A 292 -23.61 -4.44 6.76
CA THR A 292 -24.26 -3.84 7.93
C THR A 292 -23.72 -2.44 8.21
N TYR A 293 -22.39 -2.24 8.13
CA TYR A 293 -21.77 -0.93 8.26
C TYR A 293 -22.37 0.06 7.26
N TYR A 294 -22.41 -0.28 5.97
CA TYR A 294 -22.93 0.63 4.95
C TYR A 294 -24.43 0.85 5.04
N LEU A 295 -25.21 -0.17 5.39
CA LEU A 295 -26.65 -0.03 5.61
C LEU A 295 -26.91 1.00 6.72
N VAL A 296 -26.28 0.83 7.89
CA VAL A 296 -26.42 1.77 9.01
C VAL A 296 -25.91 3.16 8.63
N PHE A 297 -24.76 3.23 7.93
CA PHE A 297 -24.15 4.49 7.53
C PHE A 297 -25.06 5.28 6.57
N PHE A 298 -25.57 4.66 5.51
CA PHE A 298 -26.43 5.32 4.53
C PHE A 298 -27.81 5.67 5.10
N VAL A 299 -28.43 4.80 5.89
CA VAL A 299 -29.69 5.13 6.60
C VAL A 299 -29.50 6.33 7.51
N SER A 300 -28.40 6.38 8.27
CA SER A 300 -28.08 7.52 9.15
C SER A 300 -27.88 8.82 8.38
N ILE A 301 -27.18 8.77 7.24
CA ILE A 301 -26.99 9.93 6.35
C ILE A 301 -28.34 10.41 5.79
N SER A 302 -29.18 9.49 5.28
CA SER A 302 -30.48 9.85 4.70
C SER A 302 -31.37 10.54 5.73
N ILE A 303 -31.48 9.99 6.94
CA ILE A 303 -32.24 10.61 8.04
C ILE A 303 -31.66 11.98 8.40
N TYR A 304 -30.34 12.12 8.46
CA TYR A 304 -29.69 13.40 8.76
C TYR A 304 -29.95 14.46 7.70
N ILE A 305 -29.84 14.10 6.41
CA ILE A 305 -30.06 15.01 5.28
C ILE A 305 -31.52 15.46 5.24
N VAL A 306 -32.48 14.54 5.39
CA VAL A 306 -33.92 14.89 5.41
C VAL A 306 -34.22 15.89 6.52
N LYS A 307 -33.66 15.68 7.73
CA LYS A 307 -33.82 16.62 8.85
C LYS A 307 -33.05 17.94 8.70
N ASN A 308 -32.06 18.01 7.82
CA ASN A 308 -31.19 19.17 7.61
C ASN A 308 -31.11 19.55 6.13
N ALA A 309 -32.24 19.55 5.42
CA ALA A 309 -32.27 19.70 3.96
C ALA A 309 -31.54 20.96 3.46
N TYR A 310 -31.58 22.05 4.22
CA TYR A 310 -30.84 23.29 3.92
C TYR A 310 -29.32 23.13 3.82
N LYS A 311 -28.73 22.06 4.39
CA LYS A 311 -27.29 21.76 4.31
C LYS A 311 -26.90 20.94 3.07
N ILE A 312 -27.86 20.46 2.27
CA ILE A 312 -27.61 19.50 1.19
C ILE A 312 -26.61 20.02 0.15
N VAL A 313 -26.71 21.30 -0.22
CA VAL A 313 -25.81 21.94 -1.20
C VAL A 313 -24.36 21.91 -0.72
N LYS A 314 -24.13 22.22 0.56
CA LYS A 314 -22.79 22.17 1.17
C LYS A 314 -22.26 20.73 1.19
N VAL A 315 -23.09 19.78 1.62
CA VAL A 315 -22.72 18.36 1.66
C VAL A 315 -22.35 17.85 0.27
N PHE A 316 -23.15 18.18 -0.75
CA PHE A 316 -22.89 17.77 -2.13
C PHE A 316 -21.60 18.39 -2.68
N ARG A 317 -21.34 19.67 -2.40
CA ARG A 317 -20.09 20.32 -2.79
C ARG A 317 -18.87 19.62 -2.18
N ASP A 318 -18.90 19.38 -0.87
CA ASP A 318 -17.79 18.76 -0.14
C ASP A 318 -17.58 17.29 -0.58
N PHE A 319 -18.67 16.58 -0.90
CA PHE A 319 -18.68 15.25 -1.52
C PHE A 319 -18.01 15.26 -2.89
N SER A 320 -18.46 16.12 -3.80
CA SER A 320 -17.93 16.24 -5.16
C SER A 320 -16.46 16.61 -5.15
N TYR A 321 -16.04 17.54 -4.29
CA TYR A 321 -14.63 17.91 -4.16
C TYR A 321 -13.75 16.72 -3.73
N SER A 322 -14.21 15.94 -2.75
CA SER A 322 -13.48 14.76 -2.27
C SER A 322 -13.44 13.66 -3.35
N LEU A 323 -14.54 13.46 -4.07
CA LEU A 323 -14.60 12.46 -5.15
C LEU A 323 -13.70 12.84 -6.33
N VAL A 324 -13.68 14.10 -6.74
CA VAL A 324 -12.76 14.59 -7.78
C VAL A 324 -11.31 14.41 -7.32
N SER A 325 -10.99 14.79 -6.08
CA SER A 325 -9.64 14.66 -5.54
C SER A 325 -9.18 13.20 -5.45
N PHE A 326 -10.09 12.27 -5.12
CA PHE A 326 -9.84 10.83 -5.18
C PHE A 326 -9.44 10.39 -6.59
N PHE A 327 -10.19 10.82 -7.62
CA PHE A 327 -9.90 10.44 -9.00
C PHE A 327 -8.68 11.16 -9.60
N ILE A 328 -8.31 12.36 -9.14
CA ILE A 328 -7.05 13.02 -9.55
C ILE A 328 -5.86 12.09 -9.28
N PHE A 329 -5.76 11.53 -8.07
CA PHE A 329 -4.64 10.67 -7.69
C PHE A 329 -4.72 9.26 -8.27
N LEU A 330 -5.89 8.82 -8.74
CA LEU A 330 -6.03 7.54 -9.46
C LEU A 330 -5.86 7.67 -10.97
N GLY A 331 -6.01 8.87 -11.55
CA GLY A 331 -6.16 9.10 -12.99
C GLY A 331 -5.26 8.24 -13.90
N PRO A 332 -3.92 8.35 -13.79
CA PRO A 332 -3.01 7.56 -14.63
C PRO A 332 -3.17 6.04 -14.45
N ILE A 333 -3.52 5.61 -13.25
CA ILE A 333 -3.62 4.20 -12.86
C ILE A 333 -4.83 3.53 -13.52
N LEU A 334 -5.88 4.30 -13.79
CA LEU A 334 -7.11 3.80 -14.42
C LEU A 334 -6.87 3.30 -15.86
N LEU A 335 -5.77 3.69 -16.50
CA LEU A 335 -5.41 3.34 -17.88
C LEU A 335 -4.64 2.01 -18.01
N PHE A 336 -4.20 1.40 -16.91
CA PHE A 336 -3.48 0.13 -16.93
C PHE A 336 -4.43 -1.06 -16.75
N SER A 337 -4.11 -2.18 -17.40
CA SER A 337 -4.81 -3.46 -17.14
C SER A 337 -4.48 -4.01 -15.75
N HIS A 338 -3.28 -3.71 -15.25
CA HIS A 338 -2.81 -4.12 -13.94
C HIS A 338 -3.35 -3.22 -12.82
N LYS A 339 -4.24 -3.75 -11.98
CA LYS A 339 -4.87 -3.06 -10.86
C LYS A 339 -4.44 -3.68 -9.53
N TRP A 340 -4.05 -2.84 -8.57
CA TRP A 340 -3.67 -3.28 -7.23
C TRP A 340 -4.14 -2.29 -6.18
N MET A 341 -4.56 -2.83 -5.04
CA MET A 341 -5.14 -2.05 -3.95
C MET A 341 -4.10 -1.17 -3.23
N ASP A 342 -2.80 -1.46 -3.40
CA ASP A 342 -1.69 -0.70 -2.83
C ASP A 342 -1.66 0.78 -3.29
N ARG A 343 -2.22 1.05 -4.46
CA ARG A 343 -2.33 2.39 -5.05
C ARG A 343 -3.30 3.34 -4.32
N LEU A 344 -4.10 2.83 -3.40
CA LEU A 344 -5.12 3.61 -2.70
C LEU A 344 -4.60 4.45 -1.54
N THR A 345 -3.32 4.35 -1.16
CA THR A 345 -2.76 5.01 0.03
C THR A 345 -3.10 6.50 0.10
N LEU A 346 -2.79 7.25 -0.97
CA LEU A 346 -3.05 8.69 -1.02
C LEU A 346 -4.52 9.01 -1.39
N PRO A 347 -5.14 8.39 -2.42
CA PRO A 347 -6.56 8.61 -2.75
C PRO A 347 -7.51 8.34 -1.57
N LEU A 348 -7.25 7.32 -0.75
CA LEU A 348 -8.13 6.90 0.35
C LEU A 348 -8.40 8.04 1.35
N ILE A 349 -7.50 9.00 1.50
CA ILE A 349 -7.68 10.17 2.37
C ILE A 349 -9.04 10.84 2.10
N PHE A 350 -9.42 11.02 0.84
CA PHE A 350 -10.63 11.75 0.46
C PHE A 350 -11.91 10.99 0.79
N ILE A 351 -11.89 9.67 0.64
CA ILE A 351 -13.02 8.81 1.02
C ILE A 351 -13.18 8.76 2.54
N ILE A 352 -12.05 8.68 3.26
CA ILE A 352 -12.05 8.71 4.72
C ILE A 352 -12.46 10.08 5.27
N LEU A 353 -12.08 11.18 4.63
CA LEU A 353 -12.54 12.53 4.97
C LEU A 353 -14.08 12.61 4.91
N LEU A 354 -14.70 12.08 3.87
CA LEU A 354 -16.16 12.04 3.76
C LEU A 354 -16.81 11.19 4.85
N LYS A 355 -16.30 9.97 5.07
CA LYS A 355 -16.78 9.08 6.15
C LYS A 355 -16.71 9.78 7.51
N SER A 356 -15.57 10.42 7.79
CA SER A 356 -15.30 11.12 9.04
C SER A 356 -16.14 12.38 9.20
N TYR A 357 -16.48 13.06 8.10
CA TYR A 357 -17.29 14.27 8.14
C TYR A 357 -18.71 13.96 8.60
N PHE A 358 -19.34 12.91 8.06
CA PHE A 358 -20.66 12.49 8.51
C PHE A 358 -20.65 12.00 9.96
N VAL A 359 -19.67 11.19 10.36
CA VAL A 359 -19.54 10.77 11.76
C VAL A 359 -19.33 11.97 12.69
N PHE A 360 -18.53 12.96 12.28
CA PHE A 360 -18.37 14.21 13.01
C PHE A 360 -19.70 14.95 13.17
N LEU A 361 -20.48 15.12 12.09
CA LEU A 361 -21.80 15.74 12.15
C LEU A 361 -22.75 15.00 13.09
N PHE A 362 -22.70 13.67 13.10
CA PHE A 362 -23.52 12.84 13.97
C PHE A 362 -23.16 13.01 15.45
N ILE A 363 -21.86 13.04 15.79
CA ILE A 363 -21.39 13.29 17.16
C ILE A 363 -21.74 14.71 17.62
N SER A 364 -21.59 15.69 16.74
CA SER A 364 -21.88 17.10 17.04
C SER A 364 -23.37 17.45 17.02
N SER A 365 -24.23 16.52 16.62
CA SER A 365 -25.68 16.75 16.63
C SER A 365 -26.22 16.90 18.05
N LYS A 366 -27.29 17.69 18.21
CA LYS A 366 -28.02 17.81 19.48
C LYS A 366 -28.85 16.56 19.77
N GLU A 367 -29.29 15.84 18.75
CA GLU A 367 -30.15 14.66 18.93
C GLU A 367 -29.35 13.43 19.37
N LYS A 368 -29.85 12.75 20.42
CA LYS A 368 -29.23 11.54 20.97
C LYS A 368 -29.11 10.41 19.94
N LEU A 369 -30.08 10.29 19.03
CA LEU A 369 -30.12 9.27 17.98
C LEU A 369 -28.85 9.29 17.11
N PHE A 370 -28.41 10.47 16.66
CA PHE A 370 -27.21 10.56 15.82
C PHE A 370 -25.92 10.20 16.57
N LYS A 371 -25.84 10.49 17.87
CA LYS A 371 -24.70 10.06 18.70
C LYS A 371 -24.64 8.53 18.81
N ILE A 372 -25.80 7.88 18.93
CA ILE A 372 -25.91 6.41 18.90
C ILE A 372 -25.47 5.87 17.53
N PHE A 373 -25.94 6.46 16.44
CA PHE A 373 -25.49 6.08 15.09
C PHE A 373 -23.97 6.25 14.94
N ALA A 374 -23.39 7.37 15.38
CA ALA A 374 -21.95 7.58 15.33
C ALA A 374 -21.19 6.49 16.10
N PHE A 375 -21.64 6.14 17.31
CA PHE A 375 -21.03 5.07 18.10
C PHE A 375 -21.10 3.72 17.38
N ILE A 376 -22.28 3.34 16.87
CA ILE A 376 -22.47 2.08 16.12
C ILE A 376 -21.59 2.06 14.87
N ILE A 377 -21.54 3.16 14.12
CA ILE A 377 -20.72 3.28 12.90
C ILE A 377 -19.24 3.14 13.24
N ILE A 378 -18.74 3.80 14.29
CA ILE A 378 -17.34 3.66 14.73
C ILE A 378 -17.05 2.22 15.16
N PHE A 379 -17.93 1.60 15.95
CA PHE A 379 -17.79 0.22 16.40
C PHE A 379 -17.74 -0.75 15.22
N LEU A 380 -18.74 -0.68 14.33
CA LEU A 380 -18.79 -1.47 13.10
C LEU A 380 -17.55 -1.21 12.25
N PHE A 381 -17.06 0.04 12.19
CA PHE A 381 -15.85 0.41 11.45
C PHE A 381 -14.57 -0.22 12.01
N ILE A 382 -14.45 -0.39 13.32
CA ILE A 382 -13.33 -1.12 13.92
C ILE A 382 -13.48 -2.61 13.65
N PHE A 383 -14.69 -3.14 13.83
CA PHE A 383 -15.00 -4.56 13.74
C PHE A 383 -14.73 -5.13 12.35
N TRP A 384 -15.29 -4.53 11.29
CA TRP A 384 -15.06 -5.02 9.92
C TRP A 384 -13.61 -4.85 9.47
N ASN A 385 -12.88 -3.80 9.89
CA ASN A 385 -11.47 -3.64 9.52
C ASN A 385 -10.61 -4.70 10.20
N PHE A 386 -10.90 -5.07 11.45
CA PHE A 386 -10.22 -6.16 12.13
C PHE A 386 -10.33 -7.49 11.36
N PHE A 387 -11.54 -7.85 10.90
CA PHE A 387 -11.71 -9.04 10.05
C PHE A 387 -11.19 -8.83 8.64
N GLY A 388 -11.28 -7.62 8.09
CA GLY A 388 -10.77 -7.27 6.77
C GLY A 388 -9.26 -7.49 6.67
N ILE A 389 -8.51 -7.12 7.71
CA ILE A 389 -7.07 -7.39 7.80
C ILE A 389 -6.81 -8.89 7.73
N LYS A 390 -7.50 -9.70 8.55
CA LYS A 390 -7.34 -11.17 8.55
C LYS A 390 -7.69 -11.80 7.20
N VAL A 391 -8.80 -11.38 6.60
CA VAL A 391 -9.22 -11.85 5.28
C VAL A 391 -8.14 -11.54 4.27
N HIS A 392 -7.67 -10.29 4.20
CA HIS A 392 -6.63 -9.88 3.26
C HIS A 392 -5.28 -10.56 3.51
N GLU A 393 -4.89 -10.77 4.76
CA GLU A 393 -3.70 -11.56 5.09
C GLU A 393 -3.83 -13.00 4.57
N SER A 394 -5.00 -13.63 4.72
CA SER A 394 -5.23 -15.02 4.31
C SER A 394 -5.45 -15.19 2.80
N SER A 395 -6.12 -14.24 2.17
CA SER A 395 -6.53 -14.30 0.76
C SER A 395 -5.51 -13.68 -0.18
N SER A 396 -4.66 -12.78 0.30
CA SER A 396 -3.53 -12.29 -0.49
C SER A 396 -2.50 -13.41 -0.65
N GLY A 397 -1.87 -13.47 -1.83
CA GLY A 397 -0.75 -14.39 -2.05
C GLY A 397 0.40 -14.22 -1.05
N TYR A 398 0.44 -13.13 -0.27
CA TYR A 398 1.55 -12.81 0.61
C TYR A 398 1.76 -13.78 1.75
N ASN A 399 0.72 -14.33 2.37
CA ASN A 399 0.94 -15.35 3.41
C ASN A 399 1.58 -16.61 2.82
N ILE A 400 1.18 -16.98 1.61
CA ILE A 400 1.77 -18.09 0.87
C ILE A 400 3.24 -17.78 0.53
N LEU A 401 3.51 -16.59 -0.04
CA LEU A 401 4.87 -16.15 -0.39
C LEU A 401 5.77 -16.07 0.86
N ASN A 402 5.27 -15.51 1.96
CA ASN A 402 5.97 -15.42 3.24
C ASN A 402 6.29 -16.81 3.80
N LYS A 403 5.33 -17.74 3.78
CA LYS A 403 5.55 -19.12 4.23
C LYS A 403 6.64 -19.79 3.39
N ILE A 404 6.60 -19.63 2.07
CA ILE A 404 7.61 -20.19 1.17
C ILE A 404 8.98 -19.56 1.44
N SER A 405 9.05 -18.24 1.62
CA SER A 405 10.31 -17.54 1.93
C SER A 405 10.90 -17.96 3.29
N LYS A 406 10.06 -18.16 4.32
CA LYS A 406 10.47 -18.74 5.62
C LYS A 406 11.00 -20.16 5.48
N ASN A 407 10.33 -20.99 4.69
CA ASN A 407 10.77 -22.36 4.45
C ASN A 407 12.10 -22.37 3.68
N ALA A 408 12.24 -21.50 2.68
CA ALA A 408 13.44 -21.33 1.90
C ALA A 408 14.63 -20.87 2.74
N SER A 409 14.43 -19.93 3.67
CA SER A 409 15.51 -19.48 4.55
C SER A 409 16.03 -20.60 5.44
N ILE A 410 15.15 -21.44 5.99
CA ILE A 410 15.54 -22.62 6.76
C ILE A 410 16.27 -23.63 5.87
N TYR A 411 15.73 -23.93 4.69
CA TYR A 411 16.30 -24.89 3.76
C TYR A 411 17.71 -24.48 3.29
N PHE A 412 17.88 -23.23 2.85
CA PHE A 412 19.16 -22.72 2.39
C PHE A 412 20.17 -22.58 3.51
N TYR A 413 19.75 -22.24 4.73
CA TYR A 413 20.65 -22.23 5.88
C TYR A 413 21.23 -23.63 6.16
N ARG A 414 20.39 -24.67 6.16
CA ARG A 414 20.81 -26.05 6.40
C ARG A 414 21.74 -26.61 5.32
N ASN A 415 21.43 -26.31 4.07
CA ASN A 415 22.15 -26.85 2.92
C ASN A 415 23.25 -25.91 2.41
N LYS A 416 23.57 -24.82 3.13
CA LYS A 416 24.41 -23.73 2.62
C LYS A 416 25.77 -24.21 2.12
N ASN A 417 26.46 -25.00 2.93
CA ASN A 417 27.81 -25.47 2.62
C ASN A 417 27.83 -26.42 1.41
N GLU A 418 26.76 -27.20 1.22
CA GLU A 418 26.66 -28.12 0.09
C GLU A 418 26.32 -27.36 -1.19
N ILE A 419 25.35 -26.45 -1.13
CA ILE A 419 24.96 -25.60 -2.25
C ILE A 419 26.16 -24.82 -2.80
N LEU A 420 27.03 -24.29 -1.92
CA LEU A 420 28.21 -23.51 -2.31
C LEU A 420 29.28 -24.32 -3.06
N LYS A 421 29.21 -25.66 -3.08
CA LYS A 421 30.13 -26.51 -3.86
C LYS A 421 29.76 -26.59 -5.34
N HIS A 422 28.56 -26.15 -5.71
CA HIS A 422 28.00 -26.32 -7.05
C HIS A 422 27.86 -24.99 -7.79
N LYS A 423 28.04 -25.02 -9.11
CA LYS A 423 27.78 -23.87 -9.98
C LYS A 423 26.29 -23.61 -10.17
N TYR A 424 25.45 -24.63 -10.12
CA TYR A 424 24.02 -24.51 -10.36
C TYR A 424 23.20 -24.92 -9.14
N LEU A 425 22.10 -24.19 -8.89
CA LEU A 425 21.05 -24.58 -7.95
C LEU A 425 19.81 -24.91 -8.76
N PHE A 426 19.49 -26.19 -8.90
CA PHE A 426 18.40 -26.64 -9.76
C PHE A 426 17.16 -27.00 -8.94
N PHE A 427 16.05 -26.31 -9.17
CA PHE A 427 14.77 -26.60 -8.54
C PHE A 427 13.97 -27.63 -9.34
N TYR A 428 13.95 -28.86 -8.85
CA TYR A 428 13.33 -30.01 -9.51
C TYR A 428 11.86 -30.19 -9.09
N ASP A 429 10.99 -30.49 -10.05
CA ASP A 429 9.59 -30.84 -9.77
C ASP A 429 9.41 -32.36 -9.82
N PRO A 430 9.17 -33.03 -8.68
CA PRO A 430 9.04 -34.48 -8.65
C PRO A 430 7.72 -34.91 -9.30
N ILE A 431 7.82 -35.93 -10.16
CA ILE A 431 6.66 -36.60 -10.74
C ILE A 431 6.23 -37.69 -9.75
N TYR A 432 5.02 -37.62 -9.21
CA TYR A 432 4.48 -38.65 -8.32
C TYR A 432 3.37 -39.42 -9.03
N LYS A 433 3.54 -40.75 -9.19
CA LYS A 433 2.58 -41.64 -9.87
C LYS A 433 2.12 -41.11 -11.24
N GLY A 434 3.07 -40.62 -12.04
CA GLY A 434 2.79 -40.11 -13.40
C GLY A 434 2.04 -38.78 -13.45
N LYS A 435 1.82 -38.10 -12.31
CA LYS A 435 1.18 -36.78 -12.26
C LYS A 435 2.07 -35.77 -11.53
N LEU A 436 2.09 -34.54 -12.00
CA LEU A 436 2.65 -33.42 -11.24
C LEU A 436 1.83 -33.27 -9.95
N ILE A 437 2.51 -33.17 -8.81
CA ILE A 437 1.88 -33.18 -7.48
C ILE A 437 0.90 -32.01 -7.28
N LYS A 438 0.92 -30.96 -8.13
CA LYS A 438 0.01 -29.81 -8.09
C LYS A 438 -0.26 -29.26 -9.50
N PRO A 439 -1.38 -28.53 -9.70
CA PRO A 439 -1.73 -27.94 -11.01
C PRO A 439 -0.81 -26.79 -11.46
N TRP A 440 0.07 -26.28 -10.58
CA TRP A 440 1.10 -25.28 -10.89
C TRP A 440 2.46 -25.92 -10.58
N GLY A 441 3.42 -25.84 -11.49
CA GLY A 441 4.77 -26.38 -11.29
C GLY A 441 5.40 -25.81 -10.01
N GLY A 442 5.97 -26.67 -9.16
CA GLY A 442 6.56 -26.22 -7.91
C GLY A 442 7.75 -25.29 -8.15
N SER A 443 8.56 -25.59 -9.16
CA SER A 443 9.69 -24.79 -9.62
C SER A 443 9.25 -23.43 -10.17
N GLU A 444 8.15 -23.35 -10.92
CA GLU A 444 7.56 -22.09 -11.41
C GLU A 444 7.13 -21.19 -10.25
N LYS A 445 6.51 -21.77 -9.22
CA LYS A 445 6.12 -21.03 -8.03
C LYS A 445 7.33 -20.51 -7.26
N LEU A 446 8.38 -21.31 -7.13
CA LEU A 446 9.64 -20.87 -6.52
C LEU A 446 10.31 -19.77 -7.35
N ALA A 447 10.33 -19.87 -8.68
CA ALA A 447 10.83 -18.82 -9.54
C ALA A 447 10.10 -17.50 -9.34
N ASN A 448 8.77 -17.54 -9.17
CA ASN A 448 8.00 -16.35 -8.85
C ASN A 448 8.38 -15.76 -7.47
N VAL A 449 8.42 -16.60 -6.42
CA VAL A 449 8.73 -16.17 -5.04
C VAL A 449 10.15 -15.60 -4.92
N PHE A 450 11.12 -16.26 -5.56
CA PHE A 450 12.53 -15.89 -5.53
C PHE A 450 12.91 -14.82 -6.55
N TRP A 451 11.96 -14.45 -7.40
CA TRP A 451 12.19 -13.55 -8.53
C TRP A 451 13.35 -14.07 -9.39
N GLY A 452 13.23 -15.31 -9.89
CA GLY A 452 14.27 -15.95 -10.69
C GLY A 452 15.62 -16.05 -9.96
N GLN A 453 16.64 -15.35 -10.45
CA GLN A 453 18.01 -15.41 -9.92
C GLN A 453 18.26 -14.48 -8.71
N TYR A 454 17.39 -13.50 -8.45
CA TYR A 454 17.71 -12.39 -7.55
C TYR A 454 17.88 -12.81 -6.07
N PHE A 455 17.23 -13.88 -5.62
CA PHE A 455 17.41 -14.40 -4.25
C PHE A 455 18.85 -14.91 -3.97
N VAL A 456 19.62 -15.31 -5.00
CA VAL A 456 20.96 -15.89 -4.80
C VAL A 456 21.90 -14.88 -4.14
N SER A 457 21.88 -13.60 -4.54
CA SER A 457 22.71 -12.58 -3.90
C SER A 457 22.33 -12.31 -2.45
N TYR A 458 21.11 -12.67 -2.05
CA TYR A 458 20.67 -12.57 -0.66
C TYR A 458 21.17 -13.74 0.20
N TYR A 459 20.94 -15.00 -0.23
CA TYR A 459 21.29 -16.18 0.56
C TYR A 459 22.76 -16.62 0.42
N PHE A 460 23.35 -16.37 -0.75
CA PHE A 460 24.70 -16.80 -1.13
C PHE A 460 25.49 -15.60 -1.70
N PRO A 461 25.75 -14.56 -0.87
CA PRO A 461 26.47 -13.37 -1.31
C PRO A 461 27.86 -13.72 -1.84
N ASN A 462 28.29 -13.04 -2.91
CA ASN A 462 29.55 -13.26 -3.63
C ASN A 462 29.72 -14.65 -4.27
N SER A 463 28.66 -15.46 -4.35
CA SER A 463 28.70 -16.72 -5.10
C SER A 463 28.38 -16.52 -6.59
N ASN A 464 28.91 -17.40 -7.44
CA ASN A 464 28.61 -17.45 -8.87
C ASN A 464 27.53 -18.50 -9.19
N ILE A 465 26.66 -18.81 -8.23
CA ILE A 465 25.60 -19.82 -8.38
C ILE A 465 24.56 -19.31 -9.37
N THR A 466 24.16 -20.14 -10.33
CA THR A 466 23.01 -19.88 -11.21
C THR A 466 21.84 -20.77 -10.81
N ALA A 467 20.72 -20.15 -10.46
CA ALA A 467 19.47 -20.83 -10.17
C ALA A 467 18.76 -21.21 -11.47
N LEU A 468 18.33 -22.46 -11.57
CA LEU A 468 17.62 -23.01 -12.71
C LEU A 468 16.33 -23.68 -12.23
N TYR A 469 15.29 -23.63 -13.07
CA TYR A 469 13.97 -24.11 -12.71
C TYR A 469 13.48 -25.15 -13.73
N ASN A 470 12.95 -26.27 -13.24
CA ASN A 470 12.55 -27.39 -14.08
C ASN A 470 11.50 -27.04 -15.15
N PHE A 471 10.61 -26.07 -14.88
CA PHE A 471 9.60 -25.64 -15.85
C PHE A 471 10.20 -24.93 -17.08
N GLU A 472 11.36 -24.29 -16.94
CA GLU A 472 12.11 -23.65 -18.04
C GLU A 472 13.13 -24.62 -18.65
N ASN A 473 13.88 -25.32 -17.78
CA ASN A 473 14.98 -26.19 -18.16
C ASN A 473 14.72 -27.62 -17.68
N LYS A 474 14.36 -28.52 -18.61
CA LYS A 474 14.06 -29.93 -18.28
C LYS A 474 15.29 -30.80 -18.01
N ILE A 475 16.49 -30.30 -18.30
CA ILE A 475 17.75 -31.03 -18.17
C ILE A 475 18.50 -30.49 -16.96
N ILE A 476 18.90 -31.38 -16.05
CA ILE A 476 19.72 -31.05 -14.87
C ILE A 476 21.19 -30.97 -15.31
N PRO A 477 21.88 -29.82 -15.17
CA PRO A 477 23.31 -29.72 -15.44
C PRO A 477 24.13 -30.61 -14.49
N SER A 478 25.28 -31.10 -14.95
CA SER A 478 26.14 -32.03 -14.19
C SER A 478 26.70 -31.47 -12.89
N ASP A 479 26.88 -30.14 -12.78
CA ASP A 479 27.35 -29.46 -11.56
C ASP A 479 26.21 -28.70 -10.85
N SER A 480 25.16 -29.45 -10.51
CA SER A 480 23.98 -28.89 -9.85
C SER A 480 23.77 -29.46 -8.47
N PHE A 481 23.54 -28.58 -7.49
CA PHE A 481 22.79 -28.96 -6.31
C PHE A 481 21.30 -29.05 -6.69
N VAL A 482 20.71 -30.23 -6.55
CA VAL A 482 19.30 -30.45 -6.88
C VAL A 482 18.45 -30.28 -5.61
N ALA A 483 17.60 -29.26 -5.61
CA ALA A 483 16.62 -29.04 -4.56
C ALA A 483 15.23 -29.43 -5.07
N THR A 484 14.54 -30.30 -4.35
CA THR A 484 13.18 -30.67 -4.75
C THR A 484 12.23 -29.53 -4.37
N SER A 485 11.42 -29.04 -5.30
CA SER A 485 10.53 -27.91 -5.05
C SER A 485 9.57 -28.16 -3.88
N SER A 486 9.15 -29.41 -3.68
CA SER A 486 8.31 -29.81 -2.55
C SER A 486 8.99 -29.65 -1.19
N GLU A 487 10.31 -29.80 -1.08
CA GLU A 487 11.04 -29.64 0.19
C GLU A 487 10.93 -28.21 0.72
N ILE A 488 10.91 -27.23 -0.18
CA ILE A 488 10.74 -25.82 0.17
C ILE A 488 9.24 -25.48 0.32
N LEU A 489 8.40 -25.94 -0.61
CA LEU A 489 6.98 -25.59 -0.64
C LEU A 489 6.16 -26.24 0.48
N LEU A 490 6.51 -27.44 0.92
CA LEU A 490 5.78 -28.23 1.91
C LEU A 490 6.48 -28.33 3.26
N PHE A 491 7.63 -27.66 3.44
CA PHE A 491 8.38 -27.72 4.69
C PHE A 491 7.45 -27.45 5.88
N ASN A 492 7.25 -28.49 6.69
CA ASN A 492 6.35 -28.47 7.84
C ASN A 492 7.22 -28.48 9.10
N ILE A 493 7.08 -27.44 9.92
CA ILE A 493 7.84 -27.23 11.16
C ILE A 493 7.63 -28.42 12.15
N SER A 494 6.63 -29.26 11.95
CA SER A 494 6.41 -30.48 12.75
C SER A 494 7.48 -31.57 12.58
N GLN A 495 8.39 -31.46 11.60
CA GLN A 495 9.57 -32.33 11.48
C GLN A 495 10.78 -31.83 12.30
N LEU A 496 10.59 -30.83 13.16
CA LEU A 496 11.56 -30.32 14.14
C LEU A 496 11.33 -30.86 15.56
N LYS A 497 10.82 -32.09 15.71
CA LYS A 497 10.83 -32.80 16.98
C LYS A 497 11.85 -33.93 16.94
#